data_AF-A0A0F8XWF9-F1
#
_entry.id   AF-A0A0F8XWF9-F1
#
_cell.length_a   1.000
_cell.length_b   1.000
_cell.length_c   1.000
_cell.angle_alpha   90.00
_cell.angle_beta   90.00
_cell.angle_gamma   90.00
#
_symmetry.space_group_name_H-M   'P 1'
#
loop_
_entity.id
_entity.type
_entity.pdbx_description
1 polymer ?
#
loop_
_entity_poly.entity_id
_entity_poly.type
_entity_poly.pdbx_seq_one_letter_code
_entity_poly.pdbx_strand_id
1 'polypeptide(L)'
;LSTGQPFGFMSLLGFLSLIGMLIKNAIVLIDEIVLQSGEDKDLLSAIIDSGVSRLRPVGMAASTTALGMIPLLFDAFFAAMATTIIAGLVFATILTMVVIPVLYSVFYKVELD
;
A
#
# COMPACT_ATOMS: atom_id res chain seq x y z
N LEU A 1 14.84 -3.79 -11.15
CA LEU A 1 15.97 -4.20 -12.01
C LEU A 1 15.54 -4.90 -13.32
N SER A 2 14.23 -5.08 -13.61
CA SER A 2 13.76 -5.86 -14.77
C SER A 2 13.53 -5.08 -16.08
N THR A 3 13.51 -3.75 -16.10
CA THR A 3 13.05 -2.97 -17.28
C THR A 3 14.17 -2.28 -18.06
N GLY A 4 15.45 -2.43 -17.68
CA GLY A 4 16.58 -1.83 -18.41
C GLY A 4 16.58 -0.29 -18.50
N GLN A 5 15.67 0.39 -17.80
CA GLN A 5 15.53 1.83 -17.79
C GLN A 5 16.60 2.48 -16.89
N PRO A 6 17.28 3.55 -17.34
CA PRO A 6 18.27 4.24 -16.53
C PRO A 6 17.62 4.79 -15.26
N PHE A 7 18.23 4.52 -14.10
CA PHE A 7 17.77 5.04 -12.81
C PHE A 7 18.12 6.54 -12.73
N GLY A 8 17.26 7.36 -13.34
CA GLY A 8 17.44 8.81 -13.45
C GLY A 8 16.65 9.61 -12.41
N PHE A 9 16.70 10.93 -12.51
CA PHE A 9 15.95 11.85 -11.65
C PHE A 9 14.44 11.52 -11.60
N MET A 10 13.86 11.07 -12.73
CA MET A 10 12.45 10.72 -12.78
C MET A 10 12.06 9.48 -11.98
N SER A 11 12.97 8.49 -11.80
CA SER A 11 12.68 7.37 -10.89
C SER A 11 12.68 7.82 -9.42
N LEU A 12 13.55 8.77 -9.05
CA LEU A 12 13.59 9.35 -7.71
C LEU A 12 12.32 10.15 -7.39
N LEU A 13 11.80 10.93 -8.35
CA LEU A 13 10.51 11.60 -8.18
C LEU A 13 9.36 10.59 -8.02
N GLY A 14 9.36 9.51 -8.80
CA GLY A 14 8.40 8.42 -8.65
C GLY A 14 8.48 7.75 -7.27
N PHE A 15 9.70 7.54 -6.77
CA PHE A 15 9.93 6.97 -5.45
C PHE A 15 9.47 7.89 -4.31
N LEU A 16 9.76 9.19 -4.39
CA LEU A 16 9.26 10.18 -3.41
C LEU A 16 7.72 10.25 -3.40
N SER A 17 7.10 10.18 -4.58
CA SER A 17 5.64 10.14 -4.70
C SER A 17 5.04 8.88 -4.05
N LEU A 18 5.70 7.73 -4.20
CA LEU A 18 5.33 6.48 -3.52
C LEU A 18 5.41 6.60 -2.00
N ILE A 19 6.48 7.19 -1.46
CA ILE A 19 6.62 7.40 -0.01
C ILE A 19 5.43 8.23 0.52
N GLY A 20 5.07 9.31 -0.17
CA GLY A 20 3.91 10.13 0.22
C GLY A 20 2.60 9.32 0.26
N MET A 21 2.37 8.48 -0.74
CA MET A 21 1.20 7.58 -0.76
C MET A 21 1.24 6.55 0.37
N LEU A 22 2.41 5.98 0.68
CA LEU A 22 2.58 5.04 1.79
C LEU A 22 2.28 5.70 3.14
N ILE A 23 2.79 6.91 3.38
CA ILE A 23 2.54 7.66 4.60
C ILE A 23 1.04 7.95 4.74
N LYS A 24 0.38 8.42 3.66
CA LYS A 24 -1.07 8.64 3.66
C LYS A 24 -1.83 7.35 4.04
N ASN A 25 -1.45 6.23 3.43
CA ASN A 25 -2.07 4.93 3.71
C ASN A 25 -1.82 4.47 5.16
N ALA A 26 -0.68 4.80 5.77
CA ALA A 26 -0.39 4.48 7.17
C ALA A 26 -1.17 5.37 8.14
N ILE A 27 -1.32 6.66 7.86
CA ILE A 27 -2.09 7.59 8.72
C ILE A 27 -3.55 7.14 8.81
N VAL A 28 -4.18 6.84 7.68
CA VAL A 28 -5.56 6.32 7.65
C VAL A 28 -5.69 5.02 8.45
N LEU A 29 -4.62 4.24 8.64
CA LEU A 29 -4.67 2.95 9.35
C LEU A 29 -4.85 3.18 10.82
N ILE A 30 -4.00 4.06 11.34
CA ILE A 30 -3.96 4.40 12.74
C ILE A 30 -5.30 5.04 13.13
N ASP A 31 -5.83 5.92 12.27
CA ASP A 31 -7.12 6.57 12.50
C ASP A 31 -8.27 5.55 12.56
N GLU A 32 -8.28 4.55 11.66
CA GLU A 32 -9.30 3.51 11.63
C GLU A 32 -9.18 2.50 12.79
N ILE A 33 -7.96 2.19 13.24
CA ILE A 33 -7.72 1.37 14.44
C ILE A 33 -8.23 2.10 15.69
N VAL A 34 -7.97 3.40 15.82
CA VAL A 34 -8.45 4.21 16.95
C VAL A 34 -9.97 4.25 16.96
N LEU A 35 -10.61 4.39 15.79
CA LEU A 35 -12.07 4.35 15.65
C LEU A 35 -12.66 2.99 16.05
N GLN A 36 -12.10 1.87 15.55
CA GLN A 36 -12.62 0.53 15.87
C GLN A 36 -12.32 0.08 17.31
N SER A 37 -11.26 0.58 17.94
CA SER A 37 -10.94 0.28 19.35
C SER A 37 -12.01 0.83 20.32
N GLY A 38 -12.87 1.75 19.88
CA GLY A 38 -14.00 2.25 20.65
C GLY A 38 -15.29 1.42 20.57
N GLU A 39 -15.35 0.38 19.71
CA GLU A 39 -16.61 -0.31 19.36
C GLU A 39 -16.83 -1.71 20.00
N ASP A 40 -15.99 -2.20 20.92
CA ASP A 40 -16.23 -3.45 21.70
C ASP A 40 -16.62 -4.68 20.83
N LYS A 41 -15.97 -4.84 19.67
CA LYS A 41 -16.27 -5.93 18.71
C LYS A 41 -15.38 -7.17 18.89
N ASP A 42 -15.97 -8.33 18.59
CA ASP A 42 -15.33 -9.64 18.59
C ASP A 42 -14.10 -9.66 17.67
N LEU A 43 -12.95 -9.92 18.26
CA LEU A 43 -11.65 -9.55 17.73
C LEU A 43 -11.28 -10.27 16.43
N LEU A 44 -11.73 -11.51 16.25
CA LEU A 44 -11.53 -12.26 15.02
C LEU A 44 -12.29 -11.66 13.83
N SER A 45 -13.52 -11.19 14.05
CA SER A 45 -14.31 -10.54 12.99
C SER A 45 -13.76 -9.15 12.66
N ALA A 46 -13.31 -8.41 13.68
CA ALA A 46 -12.70 -7.09 13.49
C ALA A 46 -11.39 -7.15 12.68
N ILE A 47 -10.61 -8.24 12.78
CA ILE A 47 -9.41 -8.47 11.94
C ILE A 47 -9.77 -8.57 10.47
N ILE A 48 -10.72 -9.46 10.17
CA ILE A 48 -11.08 -9.79 8.79
C ILE A 48 -11.72 -8.56 8.14
N ASP A 49 -12.61 -7.88 8.87
CA ASP A 49 -13.22 -6.63 8.40
C ASP A 49 -12.20 -5.51 8.24
N SER A 50 -11.26 -5.31 9.18
CA SER A 50 -10.19 -4.30 9.03
C SER A 50 -9.24 -4.60 7.87
N GLY A 51 -8.88 -5.87 7.68
CA GLY A 51 -8.04 -6.30 6.56
C GLY A 51 -8.73 -6.05 5.21
N VAL A 52 -9.99 -6.43 5.08
CA VAL A 52 -10.79 -6.25 3.86
C VAL A 52 -11.15 -4.77 3.62
N SER A 53 -11.45 -4.02 4.69
CA SER A 53 -11.74 -2.58 4.65
C SER A 53 -10.57 -1.79 4.08
N ARG A 54 -9.32 -2.28 4.21
CA ARG A 54 -8.12 -1.63 3.66
C ARG A 54 -7.66 -2.14 2.31
N LEU A 55 -7.80 -3.44 2.07
CA LEU A 55 -7.46 -4.02 0.77
C LEU A 55 -8.24 -3.35 -0.36
N ARG A 56 -9.50 -2.97 -0.11
CA ARG A 56 -10.34 -2.24 -1.08
C ARG A 56 -9.78 -0.84 -1.43
N PRO A 57 -9.61 0.11 -0.49
CA PRO A 57 -9.02 1.43 -0.74
C PRO A 57 -7.62 1.38 -1.36
N VAL A 58 -6.72 0.54 -0.83
CA VAL A 58 -5.34 0.45 -1.33
C VAL A 58 -5.31 -0.17 -2.73
N GLY A 59 -6.11 -1.21 -2.96
CA GLY A 59 -6.26 -1.83 -4.28
C GLY A 59 -6.88 -0.87 -5.30
N MET A 60 -7.90 -0.10 -4.93
CA MET A 60 -8.49 0.92 -5.81
C MET A 60 -7.48 2.01 -6.17
N ALA A 61 -6.75 2.55 -5.18
CA ALA A 61 -5.73 3.56 -5.42
C ALA A 61 -4.61 3.03 -6.32
N ALA A 62 -4.09 1.83 -6.03
CA ALA A 62 -3.05 1.20 -6.85
C ALA A 62 -3.53 0.96 -8.29
N SER A 63 -4.77 0.51 -8.46
CA SER A 63 -5.37 0.28 -9.78
C SER A 63 -5.53 1.59 -10.56
N THR A 64 -6.03 2.66 -9.92
CA THR A 64 -6.16 3.97 -10.55
C THR A 64 -4.81 4.54 -10.97
N THR A 65 -3.78 4.43 -10.11
CA THR A 65 -2.43 4.90 -10.46
C THR A 65 -1.81 4.06 -11.56
N ALA A 66 -1.94 2.74 -11.52
CA ALA A 66 -1.45 1.85 -12.57
C ALA A 66 -2.09 2.23 -13.92
N LEU A 67 -3.42 2.37 -13.97
CA LEU A 67 -4.15 2.77 -15.17
C LEU A 67 -3.73 4.16 -15.69
N GLY A 68 -3.58 5.15 -14.79
CA GLY A 68 -3.16 6.50 -15.16
C GLY A 68 -1.71 6.59 -15.68
N MET A 69 -0.86 5.65 -15.29
CA MET A 69 0.54 5.59 -15.71
C MET A 69 0.76 4.80 -17.02
N ILE A 70 -0.21 4.00 -17.47
CA ILE A 70 -0.15 3.27 -18.75
C ILE A 70 0.23 4.18 -19.93
N PRO A 71 -0.41 5.34 -20.17
CA PRO A 71 -0.04 6.20 -21.30
C PRO A 71 1.37 6.80 -21.17
N LEU A 72 1.86 7.02 -19.95
CA LEU A 72 3.21 7.56 -19.71
C LEU A 72 4.33 6.55 -19.99
N LEU A 73 4.01 5.25 -20.06
CA LEU A 73 4.98 4.20 -20.42
C LEU A 73 5.42 4.29 -21.89
N PHE A 74 4.62 4.92 -22.76
CA PHE A 74 4.98 5.14 -24.16
C PHE A 74 5.98 6.28 -24.36
N ASP A 75 6.21 7.11 -23.33
CA ASP A 75 7.19 8.17 -23.35
C ASP A 75 8.48 7.72 -22.64
N ALA A 76 9.60 7.70 -23.36
CA ALA A 76 10.89 7.25 -22.85
C ALA A 76 11.39 8.06 -21.64
N PHE A 77 10.92 9.30 -21.47
CA PHE A 77 11.31 10.16 -20.35
C PHE A 77 10.58 9.80 -19.05
N PHE A 78 9.30 9.41 -19.14
CA PHE A 78 8.46 9.09 -17.98
C PHE A 78 8.33 7.58 -17.71
N ALA A 79 8.72 6.74 -18.67
CA ALA A 79 8.70 5.28 -18.52
C ALA A 79 9.43 4.80 -17.26
N ALA A 80 10.57 5.39 -16.92
CA ALA A 80 11.32 5.07 -15.71
C ALA A 80 10.52 5.40 -14.43
N MET A 81 9.87 6.56 -14.38
CA MET A 81 9.04 6.97 -13.24
C MET A 81 7.82 6.06 -13.08
N ALA A 82 7.08 5.85 -14.16
CA ALA A 82 5.89 5.01 -14.19
C ALA A 82 6.20 3.57 -13.77
N THR A 83 7.30 3.01 -14.27
CA THR A 83 7.77 1.67 -13.88
C THR A 83 8.09 1.60 -12.39
N THR A 84 8.74 2.63 -11.83
CA THR A 84 9.11 2.68 -10.41
C THR A 84 7.86 2.74 -9.54
N ILE A 85 6.87 3.56 -9.93
CA ILE A 85 5.59 3.69 -9.23
C ILE A 85 4.80 2.38 -9.27
N ILE A 86 4.66 1.75 -10.44
CA ILE A 86 3.90 0.49 -10.58
C ILE A 86 4.58 -0.63 -9.76
N ALA A 87 5.90 -0.79 -9.89
CA ALA A 87 6.62 -1.81 -9.13
C ALA A 87 6.56 -1.55 -7.61
N GLY A 88 6.69 -0.29 -7.19
CA GLY A 88 6.61 0.10 -5.79
C GLY A 88 5.20 -0.05 -5.21
N LEU A 89 4.15 0.18 -6.00
CA LEU A 89 2.75 -0.06 -5.60
C LEU A 89 2.48 -1.55 -5.41
N VAL A 90 2.89 -2.39 -6.36
CA VAL A 90 2.73 -3.85 -6.24
C VAL A 90 3.45 -4.35 -4.98
N PHE A 91 4.68 -3.89 -4.76
CA PHE A 91 5.41 -4.21 -3.54
C PHE A 91 4.72 -3.70 -2.28
N ALA A 92 4.20 -2.46 -2.29
CA ALA A 92 3.46 -1.87 -1.19
C ALA A 92 2.16 -2.62 -0.89
N THR A 93 1.41 -3.07 -1.89
CA THR A 93 0.20 -3.86 -1.72
C THR A 93 0.52 -5.20 -1.05
N ILE A 94 1.57 -5.90 -1.51
CA ILE A 94 2.05 -7.13 -0.88
C ILE A 94 2.51 -6.86 0.56
N LEU A 95 3.30 -5.80 0.76
CA LEU A 95 3.77 -5.39 2.07
C LEU A 95 2.59 -5.09 2.99
N THR A 96 1.53 -4.45 2.51
CA THR A 96 0.33 -4.17 3.30
C THR A 96 -0.41 -5.46 3.67
N MET A 97 -0.48 -6.42 2.75
CA MET A 97 -1.06 -7.75 2.98
C MET A 97 -0.28 -8.56 4.03
N VAL A 98 1.02 -8.30 4.22
CA VAL A 98 1.88 -8.91 5.26
C VAL A 98 1.91 -8.08 6.55
N VAL A 99 1.92 -6.76 6.45
CA VAL A 99 1.98 -5.85 7.59
C VAL A 99 0.69 -5.92 8.41
N ILE A 100 -0.48 -6.03 7.78
CA ILE A 100 -1.76 -6.21 8.48
C ILE A 100 -1.73 -7.43 9.43
N PRO A 101 -1.39 -8.66 8.99
CA PRO A 101 -1.33 -9.81 9.90
C PRO A 101 -0.22 -9.70 10.94
N VAL A 102 0.92 -9.09 10.61
CA VAL A 102 2.04 -8.92 11.57
C VAL A 102 1.72 -7.91 12.65
N LEU A 103 1.21 -6.72 12.31
CA LEU A 103 0.74 -5.73 13.28
C LEU A 103 -0.32 -6.33 14.20
N TYR A 104 -1.23 -7.13 13.63
CA TYR A 104 -2.23 -7.81 14.42
C TYR A 104 -1.64 -8.83 15.39
N SER A 105 -0.68 -9.67 14.97
CA SER A 105 0.00 -10.63 15.85
C SER A 105 0.74 -9.97 17.03
N VAL A 106 1.25 -8.76 16.80
CA VAL A 106 2.01 -7.99 17.81
C VAL A 106 1.08 -7.28 18.79
N PHE A 107 -0.02 -6.70 18.31
CA PHE A 107 -1.00 -6.04 19.18
C PHE A 107 -1.85 -7.03 19.98
N TYR A 108 -2.12 -8.21 19.41
CA TYR A 108 -3.04 -9.18 20.01
C TYR A 108 -2.37 -10.41 20.62
N LYS A 109 -1.09 -10.30 21.00
CA LYS A 109 -0.28 -11.25 21.79
C LYS A 109 -0.99 -12.60 21.95
N VAL A 110 -0.92 -13.40 20.89
CA VAL A 110 -1.73 -14.60 20.67
C VAL A 110 -1.78 -15.47 21.93
N GLU A 111 -2.90 -15.45 22.65
CA GLU A 111 -3.33 -16.58 23.48
C GLU A 111 -4.20 -17.45 22.58
N LEU A 112 -3.53 -18.45 21.99
CA LEU A 112 -4.17 -19.64 21.43
C LEU A 112 -4.68 -20.46 22.61
N ASP A 113 -5.99 -20.51 22.81
CA ASP A 113 -6.63 -21.68 23.42
C ASP A 113 -6.95 -22.72 22.31
#